data_AF-V4XP56-F1
#
_entry.id   AF-V4XP56-F1
#
_cell.length_a   1.000
_cell.length_b   1.000
_cell.length_c   1.000
_cell.angle_alpha   90.00
_cell.angle_beta   90.00
_cell.angle_gamma   90.00
#
_symmetry.space_group_name_H-M   'P 1'
#
loop_
_entity.id
_entity.type
_entity.pdbx_description
1 polymer ?
#
loop_
_entity_poly.entity_id
_entity_poly.type
_entity_poly.pdbx_seq_one_letter_code
_entity_poly.pdbx_strand_id
1 'polypeptide(L)'
;MSQATFDDDELFGEAAAETREDVERHLTAAREELPTADAVWETSADNILGVLNGLKSALDVGDASEELRQAKKWYTLGERADAFEDADDLESEIAAVESLLETIETVHDDVGELTGTVPQLRSELQDAHDDAADDGDADD
;
A
#
# COMPACT_ATOMS: atom_id res chain seq x y z
N MET A 1 -11.37 -38.97 -40.02
CA MET A 1 -10.95 -37.61 -39.61
C MET A 1 -10.97 -37.60 -38.09
N SER A 2 -9.82 -37.76 -37.42
CA SER A 2 -9.71 -37.79 -35.94
C SER A 2 -8.58 -36.89 -35.44
N GLN A 3 -8.33 -35.76 -36.11
CA GLN A 3 -7.27 -34.81 -35.77
C GLN A 3 -7.83 -33.41 -35.62
N ALA A 4 -8.29 -33.07 -34.41
CA ALA A 4 -8.47 -31.69 -33.96
C ALA A 4 -8.65 -31.59 -32.42
N THR A 5 -9.33 -32.56 -31.79
CA THR A 5 -9.67 -32.47 -30.35
C THR A 5 -8.48 -32.51 -29.39
N PHE A 6 -7.33 -33.06 -29.77
CA PHE A 6 -6.16 -33.15 -28.87
C PHE A 6 -5.35 -31.84 -28.77
N ASP A 7 -5.52 -30.89 -29.70
CA ASP A 7 -4.84 -29.58 -29.64
C ASP A 7 -5.59 -28.59 -28.72
N ASP A 8 -6.91 -28.75 -28.57
CA ASP A 8 -7.74 -27.80 -27.81
C ASP A 8 -7.50 -27.90 -26.29
N ASP A 9 -7.45 -29.11 -25.72
CA ASP A 9 -7.23 -29.32 -24.28
C ASP A 9 -5.83 -28.84 -23.81
N GLU A 10 -4.79 -29.00 -24.63
CA GLU A 10 -3.44 -28.50 -24.34
C GLU A 10 -3.42 -26.96 -24.36
N LEU A 11 -4.12 -26.34 -25.32
CA LEU A 11 -4.22 -24.89 -25.46
C LEU A 11 -5.04 -24.24 -24.33
N PHE A 12 -6.10 -24.90 -23.84
CA PHE A 12 -6.84 -24.45 -22.65
C PHE A 12 -5.99 -24.56 -21.38
N GLY A 13 -5.21 -25.63 -21.23
CA GLY A 13 -4.27 -25.78 -20.12
C GLY A 13 -3.17 -24.72 -20.12
N GLU A 14 -2.64 -24.37 -21.28
CA GLU A 14 -1.65 -23.29 -21.40
C GLU A 14 -2.25 -21.91 -21.09
N ALA A 15 -3.47 -21.62 -21.59
CA ALA A 15 -4.17 -20.38 -21.26
C ALA A 15 -4.53 -20.26 -19.76
N ALA A 16 -4.84 -21.39 -19.12
CA ALA A 16 -5.06 -21.47 -17.67
C ALA A 16 -3.79 -21.13 -16.89
N ALA A 17 -2.66 -21.72 -17.28
CA ALA A 17 -1.37 -21.44 -16.68
C ALA A 17 -0.96 -19.96 -16.87
N GLU A 18 -1.14 -19.40 -18.07
CA GLU A 18 -0.88 -17.98 -18.36
C GLU A 18 -1.75 -17.05 -17.51
N THR A 19 -3.03 -17.39 -17.34
CA THR A 19 -3.94 -16.60 -16.50
C THR A 19 -3.50 -16.60 -15.04
N ARG A 20 -3.04 -17.74 -14.51
CA ARG A 20 -2.48 -17.82 -13.15
C ARG A 20 -1.19 -17.00 -13.04
N GLU A 21 -0.27 -17.14 -14.00
CA GLU A 21 0.99 -16.39 -14.04
C GLU A 21 0.73 -14.88 -14.03
N ASP A 22 -0.29 -14.40 -14.76
CA ASP A 22 -0.67 -12.99 -14.76
C ASP A 22 -1.14 -12.50 -13.38
N VAL A 23 -1.92 -13.30 -12.64
CA VAL A 23 -2.31 -12.96 -11.26
C VAL A 23 -1.08 -12.87 -10.37
N GLU A 24 -0.21 -13.88 -10.39
CA GLU A 24 1.01 -13.95 -9.58
C GLU A 24 1.99 -12.81 -9.90
N ARG A 25 2.11 -12.45 -11.18
CA ARG A 25 2.93 -11.32 -11.64
C ARG A 25 2.45 -10.00 -11.06
N HIS A 26 1.15 -9.75 -11.12
CA HIS A 26 0.55 -8.53 -10.56
C HIS A 26 0.63 -8.51 -9.01
N LEU A 27 0.47 -9.66 -8.34
CA LEU A 27 0.67 -9.76 -6.88
C LEU A 27 2.13 -9.50 -6.47
N THR A 28 3.08 -10.00 -7.25
CA THR A 28 4.51 -9.76 -7.03
C THR A 28 4.82 -8.28 -7.20
N ALA A 29 4.37 -7.66 -8.29
CA ALA A 29 4.54 -6.23 -8.54
C ALA A 29 3.94 -5.38 -7.40
N ALA A 30 2.71 -5.70 -6.96
CA ALA A 30 2.09 -5.01 -5.83
C ALA A 30 2.94 -5.06 -4.56
N ARG A 31 3.61 -6.19 -4.28
CA ARG A 31 4.49 -6.33 -3.11
C ARG A 31 5.82 -5.61 -3.25
N GLU A 32 6.38 -5.55 -4.45
CA GLU A 32 7.64 -4.86 -4.70
C GLU A 32 7.52 -3.35 -4.47
N GLU A 33 6.32 -2.79 -4.65
CA GLU A 33 6.00 -1.40 -4.33
C GLU A 33 5.82 -1.14 -2.82
N LEU A 34 5.65 -2.18 -1.99
CA LEU A 34 5.46 -1.99 -0.55
C LEU A 34 6.79 -1.68 0.17
N PRO A 35 6.76 -0.79 1.18
CA PRO A 35 7.94 -0.54 1.99
C PRO A 35 8.31 -1.78 2.81
N THR A 36 9.62 -1.98 3.01
CA THR A 36 10.10 -2.97 3.97
C THR A 36 9.86 -2.48 5.40
N ALA A 37 9.81 -3.41 6.36
CA ALA A 37 9.68 -3.06 7.77
C ALA A 37 10.80 -2.08 8.21
N ASP A 38 12.04 -2.34 7.81
CA ASP A 38 13.18 -1.48 8.16
C ASP A 38 13.02 -0.06 7.58
N ALA A 39 12.50 0.07 6.34
CA ALA A 39 12.25 1.37 5.72
C ALA A 39 11.22 2.22 6.49
N VAL A 40 10.28 1.58 7.20
CA VAL A 40 9.29 2.26 8.04
C VAL A 40 9.86 2.66 9.41
N TRP A 41 10.75 1.84 9.98
CA TRP A 41 11.27 2.04 11.33
C TRP A 41 12.52 2.92 11.40
N GLU A 42 13.30 3.02 10.32
CA GLU A 42 14.52 3.81 10.29
C GLU A 42 14.26 5.29 9.94
N THR A 43 14.88 6.21 10.68
CA THR A 43 14.80 7.64 10.39
C THR A 43 16.11 8.36 10.69
N SER A 44 16.44 9.35 9.87
CA SER A 44 17.60 10.24 10.03
C SER A 44 17.21 11.65 10.48
N ALA A 45 15.92 11.90 10.72
CA ALA A 45 15.43 13.21 11.08
C ALA A 45 15.68 13.54 12.56
N ASP A 46 16.17 14.76 12.82
CA ASP A 46 16.46 15.25 14.17
C ASP A 46 15.24 15.88 14.88
N ASN A 47 14.07 15.89 14.24
CA ASN A 47 12.87 16.51 14.78
C ASN A 47 11.59 15.76 14.36
N ILE A 48 10.54 15.89 15.16
CA ILE A 48 9.26 15.19 14.98
C ILE A 48 8.65 15.43 13.60
N LEU A 49 8.67 16.67 13.11
CA LEU A 49 8.09 16.97 11.80
C LEU A 49 8.87 16.28 10.68
N GLY A 50 10.20 16.23 10.77
CA GLY A 50 11.03 15.46 9.85
C GLY A 50 10.74 13.96 9.91
N VAL A 51 10.57 13.39 11.11
CA VAL A 51 10.18 11.97 11.28
C VAL A 51 8.82 11.69 10.64
N LEU A 52 7.82 12.53 10.90
CA LEU A 52 6.47 12.36 10.35
C LEU A 52 6.45 12.50 8.83
N ASN A 53 7.17 13.45 8.25
CA ASN A 53 7.26 13.58 6.80
C ASN A 53 8.02 12.41 6.17
N GLY A 54 9.08 11.93 6.82
CA GLY A 54 9.82 10.74 6.39
C GLY A 54 8.92 9.50 6.39
N LEU A 55 8.19 9.27 7.49
CA LEU A 55 7.22 8.18 7.59
C LEU A 55 6.11 8.32 6.55
N LYS A 56 5.56 9.52 6.35
CA LYS A 56 4.55 9.77 5.31
C LYS A 56 5.05 9.38 3.92
N SER A 57 6.28 9.76 3.56
CA SER A 57 6.86 9.35 2.27
C SER A 57 7.19 7.87 2.21
N ALA A 58 7.60 7.24 3.30
CA ALA A 58 7.89 5.81 3.34
C ALA A 58 6.63 4.94 3.19
N LEU A 59 5.45 5.45 3.54
CA LEU A 59 4.16 4.77 3.41
C LEU A 59 3.45 5.06 2.08
N ASP A 60 4.08 5.79 1.15
CA ASP A 60 3.55 5.97 -0.20
C ASP A 60 3.76 4.67 -0.99
N VAL A 61 2.65 3.97 -1.27
CA VAL A 61 2.64 2.64 -1.91
C VAL A 61 2.60 2.68 -3.44
N GLY A 62 2.75 3.86 -4.05
CA GLY A 62 2.88 4.00 -5.51
C GLY A 62 1.76 3.29 -6.28
N ASP A 63 2.15 2.40 -7.20
CA ASP A 63 1.23 1.67 -8.08
C ASP A 63 0.68 0.36 -7.47
N ALA A 64 1.00 0.04 -6.20
CA ALA A 64 0.61 -1.21 -5.57
C ALA A 64 -0.90 -1.47 -5.59
N SER A 65 -1.71 -0.43 -5.40
CA SER A 65 -3.17 -0.52 -5.44
C SER A 65 -3.71 -0.85 -6.85
N GLU A 66 -3.06 -0.33 -7.89
CA GLU A 66 -3.41 -0.64 -9.29
C GLU A 66 -2.98 -2.06 -9.64
N GLU A 67 -1.80 -2.49 -9.23
CA GLU A 67 -1.32 -3.86 -9.42
C GLU A 67 -2.24 -4.88 -8.72
N LEU A 68 -2.66 -4.63 -7.47
CA LEU A 68 -3.66 -5.46 -6.79
C LEU A 68 -4.98 -5.51 -7.55
N ARG A 69 -5.43 -4.38 -8.10
CA ARG A 69 -6.65 -4.33 -8.92
C ARG A 69 -6.52 -5.18 -10.18
N GLN A 70 -5.35 -5.17 -10.84
CA GLN A 70 -5.10 -6.02 -12.01
C GLN A 70 -5.06 -7.50 -11.61
N ALA A 71 -4.43 -7.87 -10.50
CA ALA A 71 -4.45 -9.23 -9.97
C ALA A 71 -5.90 -9.71 -9.72
N LYS A 72 -6.72 -8.91 -9.03
CA LYS A 72 -8.15 -9.21 -8.78
C LYS A 72 -8.95 -9.39 -10.07
N LYS A 73 -8.65 -8.57 -11.08
CA LYS A 73 -9.31 -8.63 -12.39
C LYS A 73 -8.96 -9.94 -13.11
N TRP A 74 -7.69 -10.31 -13.18
CA TRP A 74 -7.25 -11.56 -13.80
C TRP A 74 -7.77 -12.78 -13.06
N TYR A 75 -7.73 -12.76 -11.72
CA TYR A 75 -8.30 -13.79 -10.87
C TYR A 75 -9.79 -13.99 -11.16
N THR A 76 -10.57 -12.90 -11.17
CA THR A 76 -12.01 -12.96 -11.47
C THR A 76 -12.28 -13.46 -12.88
N LEU A 77 -11.42 -13.14 -13.85
CA LEU A 77 -11.54 -13.61 -15.22
C LEU A 77 -11.26 -15.12 -15.32
N GLY A 78 -10.18 -15.60 -14.67
CA GLY A 78 -9.81 -17.01 -14.63
C GLY A 78 -10.86 -17.88 -13.93
N GLU A 79 -11.35 -17.45 -12.77
CA GLU A 79 -12.44 -18.11 -12.03
C GLU A 79 -13.70 -18.28 -12.89
N ARG A 80 -14.10 -17.23 -13.62
CA ARG A 80 -15.28 -17.29 -14.51
C ARG A 80 -15.07 -18.17 -15.73
N ALA A 81 -13.83 -18.36 -16.14
CA ALA A 81 -13.45 -19.20 -17.26
C ALA A 81 -13.20 -20.66 -16.85
N ASP A 82 -13.35 -21.01 -15.56
CA ASP A 82 -12.98 -22.32 -15.01
C ASP A 82 -11.49 -22.64 -15.30
N ALA A 83 -10.64 -21.61 -15.29
CA ALA A 83 -9.23 -21.70 -15.66
C ALA A 83 -8.35 -22.28 -14.56
N PHE A 84 -8.82 -22.28 -13.31
CA PHE A 84 -8.04 -22.75 -12.17
C PHE A 84 -8.52 -24.12 -11.72
N GLU A 85 -7.60 -25.07 -11.56
CA GLU A 85 -7.89 -26.35 -10.89
C GLU A 85 -8.07 -26.16 -9.38
N ASP A 86 -7.34 -25.18 -8.80
CA ASP A 86 -7.41 -24.70 -7.42
C ASP A 86 -7.00 -23.22 -7.41
N ALA A 87 -7.78 -22.38 -6.74
CA ALA A 87 -7.57 -20.94 -6.68
C ALA A 87 -7.59 -20.39 -5.23
N ASP A 88 -7.73 -21.26 -4.23
CA ASP A 88 -7.83 -20.87 -2.81
C ASP A 88 -6.54 -20.17 -2.33
N ASP A 89 -5.40 -20.57 -2.90
CA ASP A 89 -4.08 -19.97 -2.67
C ASP A 89 -4.05 -18.52 -3.17
N LEU A 90 -4.45 -18.28 -4.43
CA LEU A 90 -4.50 -16.95 -5.03
C LEU A 90 -5.49 -16.05 -4.32
N GLU A 91 -6.67 -16.56 -3.95
CA GLU A 91 -7.67 -15.79 -3.20
C GLU A 91 -7.12 -15.32 -1.85
N SER A 92 -6.52 -16.24 -1.10
CA SER A 92 -5.91 -15.96 0.19
C SER A 92 -4.78 -14.93 0.06
N GLU A 93 -4.01 -15.03 -1.01
CA GLU A 93 -2.89 -14.14 -1.29
C GLU A 93 -3.34 -12.72 -1.64
N ILE A 94 -4.34 -12.60 -2.52
CA ILE A 94 -5.00 -11.34 -2.86
C ILE A 94 -5.55 -10.67 -1.59
N ALA A 95 -6.27 -11.42 -0.76
CA ALA A 95 -6.86 -10.88 0.46
C ALA A 95 -5.81 -10.39 1.46
N ALA A 96 -4.67 -11.10 1.56
CA ALA A 96 -3.56 -10.70 2.41
C ALA A 96 -2.91 -9.37 1.94
N VAL A 97 -2.69 -9.22 0.63
CA VAL A 97 -2.12 -7.98 0.05
C VAL A 97 -3.11 -6.83 0.19
N GLU A 98 -4.40 -7.06 -0.05
CA GLU A 98 -5.46 -6.06 0.12
C GLU A 98 -5.52 -5.54 1.56
N SER A 99 -5.59 -6.42 2.56
CA SER A 99 -5.62 -6.03 3.96
C SER A 99 -4.38 -5.27 4.40
N LEU A 100 -3.21 -5.62 3.87
CA LEU A 100 -1.97 -4.92 4.16
C LEU A 100 -1.97 -3.51 3.55
N LEU A 101 -2.39 -3.37 2.29
CA LEU A 101 -2.52 -2.07 1.63
C LEU A 101 -3.48 -1.15 2.36
N GLU A 102 -4.67 -1.62 2.71
CA GLU A 102 -5.65 -0.85 3.49
C GLU A 102 -5.06 -0.36 4.81
N THR A 103 -4.26 -1.19 5.47
CA THR A 103 -3.58 -0.82 6.72
C THR A 103 -2.54 0.28 6.48
N ILE A 104 -1.72 0.16 5.43
CA ILE A 104 -0.70 1.15 5.10
C ILE A 104 -1.35 2.49 4.72
N GLU A 105 -2.38 2.47 3.89
CA GLU A 105 -3.13 3.67 3.49
C GLU A 105 -3.76 4.38 4.69
N THR A 106 -4.35 3.62 5.62
CA THR A 106 -4.90 4.17 6.87
C THR A 106 -3.81 4.88 7.67
N VAL A 107 -2.65 4.26 7.85
CA VAL A 107 -1.54 4.87 8.59
C VAL A 107 -0.96 6.08 7.83
N HIS A 108 -0.85 6.02 6.51
CA HIS A 108 -0.40 7.14 5.69
C HIS A 108 -1.31 8.37 5.88
N ASP A 109 -2.63 8.16 5.89
CA ASP A 109 -3.62 9.22 6.12
C ASP A 109 -3.54 9.79 7.54
N ASP A 110 -3.45 8.94 8.56
CA ASP A 110 -3.27 9.35 9.96
C ASP A 110 -1.99 10.19 10.15
N VAL A 111 -0.88 9.76 9.54
CA VAL A 111 0.38 10.52 9.56
C VAL A 111 0.23 11.84 8.80
N GLY A 112 -0.50 11.84 7.68
CA GLY A 112 -0.87 13.05 6.94
C GLY A 112 -1.60 14.07 7.83
N GLU A 113 -2.59 13.64 8.59
CA GLU A 113 -3.30 14.49 9.55
C GLU A 113 -2.35 15.02 10.64
N LEU A 114 -1.49 14.15 11.20
CA LEU A 114 -0.48 14.55 12.17
C LEU A 114 0.49 15.61 11.63
N THR A 115 0.95 15.46 10.40
CA THR A 115 1.85 16.46 9.77
C THR A 115 1.20 17.84 9.62
N GLY A 116 -0.14 17.90 9.54
CA GLY A 116 -0.90 19.15 9.50
C GLY A 116 -1.17 19.77 10.87
N THR A 117 -1.42 18.94 11.89
CA THR A 117 -1.82 19.40 13.24
C THR A 117 -0.64 19.73 14.15
N VAL A 118 0.47 19.00 14.06
CA VAL A 118 1.66 19.23 14.90
C VAL A 118 2.27 20.64 14.72
N PRO A 119 2.39 21.20 13.51
CA PRO A 119 2.84 22.58 13.33
C PRO A 119 1.90 23.61 13.98
N GLN A 120 0.59 23.38 13.95
CA GLN A 120 -0.39 24.28 14.56
C GLN A 120 -0.24 24.29 16.09
N LEU A 121 -0.13 23.10 16.69
CA LEU A 121 0.14 22.96 18.12
C LEU A 121 1.42 23.69 18.54
N ARG A 122 2.48 23.62 17.72
CA ARG A 122 3.71 24.37 17.98
C ARG A 122 3.44 25.87 18.03
N SER A 123 2.73 26.43 17.05
CA SER A 123 2.39 27.86 17.03
C SER A 123 1.57 28.26 18.24
N GLU A 124 0.51 27.51 18.58
CA GLU A 124 -0.34 27.79 19.74
C GLU A 124 0.47 27.79 21.06
N LEU A 125 1.42 26.87 21.20
CA LEU A 125 2.31 26.84 22.36
C LEU A 125 3.27 28.03 22.39
N GLN A 126 3.76 28.49 21.23
CA GLN A 126 4.62 29.68 21.15
C GLN A 126 3.84 30.93 21.55
N ASP A 127 2.65 31.13 20.98
CA ASP A 127 1.76 32.24 21.30
C ASP A 127 1.44 32.28 22.82
N ALA A 128 1.12 31.13 23.40
CA ALA A 128 0.81 31.03 24.84
C ALA A 128 2.01 31.38 25.76
N HIS A 129 3.25 31.23 25.30
CA HIS A 129 4.44 31.59 26.07
C HIS A 129 4.92 33.01 25.79
N ASP A 130 4.70 33.54 24.58
CA ASP A 130 5.03 34.92 24.21
C ASP A 130 4.10 35.92 24.94
N ASP A 131 2.80 35.60 25.05
CA ASP A 131 1.84 36.40 25.84
C ASP A 131 2.25 36.48 27.33
N ALA A 132 2.86 35.43 27.88
CA ALA A 132 3.34 35.41 29.26
C ALA A 132 4.63 36.21 29.49
N ALA A 133 5.39 36.50 28.42
CA ALA A 133 6.63 37.28 28.50
C ALA A 133 6.37 38.81 28.40
N ASP A 134 5.31 39.24 27.70
CA ASP A 134 4.97 40.67 27.53
C ASP A 134 4.34 41.29 28.80
N ASP A 135 3.67 40.50 29.64
CA ASP A 135 3.12 40.94 30.94
C ASP A 135 4.19 41.15 32.04
N GLY A 136 5.47 40.79 31.78
CA GLY A 136 6.57 40.82 32.75
C GLY A 136 7.51 42.04 32.68
N ASP A 137 7.42 42.87 31.63
CA ASP A 137 8.36 43.97 31.34
C ASP A 137 7.70 45.36 31.49
N ALA A 138 6.80 45.51 32.47
CA ALA A 138 6.08 46.76 32.77
C ALA A 138 6.55 47.51 34.04
N ASP A 139 7.72 47.15 34.60
CA ASP A 139 8.30 47.80 35.80
C ASP A 139 9.85 47.90 35.68
N ASP A 140 10.36 48.88 34.91
CA ASP A 140 11.56 49.71 35.22
C ASP A 140 11.59 51.01 34.36
#